data_AF-A0A1Y4ERB1-F1
#
_entry.id   AF-A0A1Y4ERB1-F1
#
_cell.length_a   1.000
_cell.length_b   1.000
_cell.length_c   1.000
_cell.angle_alpha   90.00
_cell.angle_beta   90.00
_cell.angle_gamma   90.00
#
_symmetry.space_group_name_H-M   'P 1'
#
loop_
_entity.id
_entity.type
_entity.pdbx_description
1 polymer ?
#
loop_
_entity_poly.entity_id
_entity_poly.type
_entity_poly.pdbx_seq_one_letter_code
_entity_poly.pdbx_strand_id
1 'polypeptide(L)'
;MSFLKWKESKAPCWSVTTETIWDRGGTMTKHPYTDVVCWVLVALTLLAAVVFVNADQLGITISRTEMPYVEKLFDTNMVHSIDIVVDEDDWQNLLDNAQEKEYITCSIVIDGTALNNVGIRTKGNSSLSQVTTDRYSFKVEFDHYDAQNYYGLDKLCLNNLIQDNTYLKDYICYDMFRSIGVAAPLCSYTTLTVNGTYFGFYMAVEGIEEAFAERNFGSDYGLLYKPDSMNGQGGGMSGSDATKLLYLGDDYDSYSHIFDNATFSITDADKDRLIASIKQLNEGASLEEVLDIDAVIRYFVVHNFVLNGDSYTGNMIHNYYLYEDDGVLSMIPWDYNLAFGGFSSGGGATSLVNYPIDDPLLSGQMEDRPMLSWIFEEDTYLERYH
;
A
#
# COMPACT_ATOMS: atom_id res chain seq x y z
N MET A 1 -14.26 -66.30 5.98
CA MET A 1 -14.18 -65.12 5.08
C MET A 1 -13.38 -64.06 5.83
N SER A 2 -12.06 -64.21 5.89
CA SER A 2 -11.05 -63.56 5.04
C SER A 2 -11.01 -62.03 5.19
N PHE A 3 -10.30 -61.59 6.22
CA PHE A 3 -9.71 -60.25 6.30
C PHE A 3 -8.34 -60.27 5.62
N LEU A 4 -8.16 -59.47 4.57
CA LEU A 4 -6.86 -59.25 3.92
C LEU A 4 -6.04 -58.22 4.73
N LYS A 5 -4.83 -58.63 5.14
CA LYS A 5 -3.78 -57.77 5.67
C LYS A 5 -2.98 -57.17 4.51
N TRP A 6 -2.87 -55.85 4.47
CA TRP A 6 -1.90 -55.13 3.65
C TRP A 6 -0.60 -54.98 4.44
N LYS A 7 0.55 -55.17 3.79
CA LYS A 7 1.88 -55.29 4.40
C LYS A 7 2.67 -54.02 4.06
N GLU A 8 3.07 -53.27 5.09
CA GLU A 8 3.93 -52.09 4.98
C GLU A 8 5.30 -52.46 4.39
N SER A 9 5.75 -51.71 3.36
CA SER A 9 7.12 -51.72 2.89
C SER A 9 7.83 -50.45 3.36
N LYS A 10 8.86 -50.63 4.20
CA LYS A 10 9.77 -49.58 4.66
C LYS A 10 10.56 -48.99 3.49
N ALA A 11 10.51 -47.67 3.34
CA ALA A 11 11.42 -46.91 2.50
C ALA A 11 12.80 -46.80 3.18
N PRO A 12 13.93 -47.08 2.50
CA PRO A 12 15.25 -46.81 3.05
C PRO A 12 15.72 -45.39 2.74
N CYS A 13 16.30 -44.79 3.78
CA CYS A 13 17.09 -43.58 3.83
C CYS A 13 18.20 -43.56 2.76
N TRP A 14 18.32 -42.48 2.00
CA TRP A 14 19.45 -42.24 1.10
C TRP A 14 20.52 -41.44 1.86
N SER A 15 21.50 -42.14 2.44
CA SER A 15 22.77 -41.54 2.84
C SER A 15 23.63 -41.31 1.59
N VAL A 16 24.08 -40.07 1.38
CA VAL A 16 25.10 -39.76 0.39
C VAL A 16 26.44 -40.29 0.90
N THR A 17 26.81 -41.49 0.45
CA THR A 17 28.17 -42.01 0.55
C THR A 17 28.74 -42.09 -0.85
N THR A 18 29.62 -41.14 -1.19
CA THR A 18 30.53 -41.26 -2.34
C THR A 18 31.59 -42.32 -2.03
N GLU A 19 31.24 -43.59 -2.20
CA GLU A 19 32.23 -44.66 -2.36
C GLU A 19 32.42 -44.95 -3.85
N THR A 20 33.62 -44.61 -4.31
CA THR A 20 34.07 -44.88 -5.68
C THR A 20 34.40 -46.36 -5.80
N ILE A 21 33.48 -47.17 -6.34
CA ILE A 21 33.75 -48.57 -6.70
C ILE A 21 34.27 -48.60 -8.14
N TRP A 22 35.58 -48.82 -8.27
CA TRP A 22 36.19 -49.33 -9.50
C TRP A 22 36.33 -50.85 -9.38
N ASP A 23 35.66 -51.62 -10.24
CA ASP A 23 36.33 -52.44 -11.27
C ASP A 23 35.35 -53.41 -11.99
N ARG A 24 35.62 -53.60 -13.29
CA ARG A 24 35.13 -54.60 -14.26
C ARG A 24 33.75 -54.42 -14.90
N GLY A 25 33.80 -53.85 -16.11
CA GLY A 25 33.24 -54.57 -17.27
C GLY A 25 31.94 -54.04 -17.88
N GLY A 26 31.46 -52.86 -17.50
CA GLY A 26 30.40 -52.15 -18.21
C GLY A 26 30.95 -50.85 -18.76
N THR A 27 31.37 -50.82 -20.02
CA THR A 27 31.49 -49.54 -20.73
C THR A 27 30.11 -48.91 -20.72
N MET A 28 29.90 -47.88 -19.89
CA MET A 28 28.76 -46.99 -20.07
C MET A 28 28.93 -46.43 -21.48
N THR A 29 28.16 -46.95 -22.43
CA THR A 29 28.14 -46.43 -23.79
C THR A 29 27.56 -45.03 -23.70
N LYS A 30 28.44 -44.02 -23.55
CA LYS A 30 28.07 -42.63 -23.80
C LYS A 30 27.45 -42.61 -25.18
N HIS A 31 26.18 -42.21 -25.27
CA HIS A 31 25.56 -42.00 -26.56
C HIS A 31 26.44 -40.98 -27.31
N PRO A 32 26.70 -41.12 -28.62
CA PRO A 32 27.60 -40.21 -29.36
C PRO A 32 27.19 -38.73 -29.31
N TYR A 33 26.00 -38.43 -28.77
CA TYR A 33 25.46 -37.09 -28.63
C TYR A 33 25.37 -36.60 -27.18
N THR A 34 25.73 -37.39 -26.15
CA THR A 34 25.61 -36.92 -24.75
C THR A 34 26.42 -35.66 -24.50
N ASP A 35 27.65 -35.60 -25.00
CA ASP A 35 28.50 -34.44 -24.80
C ASP A 35 27.97 -33.23 -25.59
N VAL A 36 27.41 -33.47 -26.79
CA VAL A 36 26.78 -32.43 -27.62
C VAL A 36 25.54 -31.86 -26.93
N VAL A 37 24.68 -32.71 -26.37
CA VAL A 37 23.48 -32.30 -25.63
C VAL A 37 23.86 -31.47 -24.40
N CYS A 38 24.88 -31.88 -23.64
CA CYS A 38 25.36 -31.10 -22.49
C CYS A 38 25.86 -29.72 -22.92
N TRP A 39 26.65 -29.61 -23.99
CA TRP A 39 27.13 -28.33 -24.50
C TRP A 39 26.00 -27.42 -25.01
N VAL A 40 24.98 -28.00 -25.66
CA VAL A 40 23.78 -27.25 -26.08
C VAL A 40 23.01 -26.73 -24.88
N LEU A 41 22.83 -27.54 -23.83
CA LEU A 41 22.13 -27.11 -22.62
C LEU A 41 22.89 -26.00 -21.89
N VAL A 42 24.21 -26.10 -21.76
CA VAL A 42 25.05 -25.04 -21.16
C VAL A 42 24.99 -23.75 -21.98
N ALA A 43 25.01 -23.85 -23.32
CA ALA A 43 24.88 -22.68 -24.17
C ALA A 43 23.50 -22.02 -24.03
N LEU A 44 22.42 -22.81 -23.95
CA LEU A 44 21.06 -22.30 -23.74
C LEU A 44 20.89 -21.65 -22.38
N THR A 45 21.47 -22.21 -21.31
CA THR A 45 21.38 -21.60 -19.97
C THR A 45 22.19 -20.31 -19.88
N LEU A 46 23.38 -20.26 -20.48
CA LEU A 46 24.17 -19.02 -20.57
C LEU A 46 23.45 -17.96 -21.40
N LEU A 47 22.82 -18.34 -22.51
CA LEU A 47 22.02 -17.43 -23.32
C LEU A 47 20.84 -16.88 -22.52
N ALA A 48 20.11 -17.73 -21.79
CA ALA A 48 19.01 -17.31 -20.92
C ALA A 48 19.51 -16.34 -19.85
N ALA A 49 20.63 -16.65 -19.18
CA ALA A 49 21.22 -15.76 -18.18
C ALA A 49 21.60 -14.40 -18.76
N VAL A 50 22.19 -14.35 -19.96
CA VAL A 50 22.48 -13.10 -20.66
C VAL A 50 21.21 -12.31 -20.96
N VAL A 51 20.14 -12.99 -21.40
CA VAL A 51 18.84 -12.35 -21.65
C VAL A 51 18.25 -11.76 -20.36
N PHE A 52 18.26 -12.51 -19.25
CA PHE A 52 17.73 -12.01 -17.97
C PHE A 52 18.56 -10.87 -17.39
N VAL A 53 19.89 -10.95 -17.44
CA VAL A 53 20.79 -9.89 -16.93
C VAL A 53 20.71 -8.62 -17.78
N ASN A 54 20.36 -8.73 -19.06
CA ASN A 54 20.27 -7.59 -19.97
C ASN A 54 18.83 -7.29 -20.42
N ALA A 55 17.82 -7.74 -19.66
CA ALA A 55 16.41 -7.62 -20.05
C ALA A 55 16.02 -6.17 -20.42
N ASP A 56 16.43 -5.20 -19.59
CA ASP A 56 16.17 -3.78 -19.82
C ASP A 56 16.84 -3.25 -21.09
N GLN A 57 18.10 -3.62 -21.35
CA GLN A 57 18.84 -3.20 -22.56
C GLN A 57 18.31 -3.85 -23.84
N LEU A 58 17.68 -5.03 -23.71
CA LEU A 58 17.04 -5.76 -24.79
C LEU A 58 15.61 -5.28 -25.06
N GLY A 59 15.12 -4.29 -24.32
CA GLY A 59 13.76 -3.76 -24.44
C GLY A 59 12.69 -4.77 -23.99
N ILE A 60 13.07 -5.75 -23.15
CA ILE A 60 12.14 -6.65 -22.50
C ILE A 60 11.55 -5.88 -21.32
N THR A 61 10.46 -5.16 -21.59
CA THR A 61 9.66 -4.55 -20.53
C THR A 61 8.81 -5.62 -19.86
N ILE A 62 8.83 -5.65 -18.54
CA ILE A 62 7.80 -6.36 -17.78
C ILE A 62 6.47 -5.74 -18.19
N SER A 63 5.59 -6.53 -18.79
CA SER A 63 4.23 -6.12 -19.08
C SER A 63 3.52 -5.94 -17.74
N ARG A 64 3.52 -4.71 -17.19
CA ARG A 64 2.61 -4.38 -16.10
C ARG A 64 1.19 -4.66 -16.59
N THR A 65 0.40 -5.36 -15.79
CA THR A 65 -1.02 -5.54 -16.07
C THR A 65 -1.64 -4.16 -16.21
N GLU A 66 -2.03 -3.76 -17.41
CA GLU A 66 -2.82 -2.54 -17.60
C GLU A 66 -4.18 -2.79 -16.96
N MET A 67 -4.36 -2.23 -15.76
CA MET A 67 -5.60 -2.36 -15.02
C MET A 67 -6.66 -1.43 -15.62
N PRO A 68 -7.75 -1.95 -16.23
CA PRO A 68 -8.62 -1.10 -17.02
C PRO A 68 -9.39 -0.04 -16.23
N TYR A 69 -9.52 -0.19 -14.90
CA TYR A 69 -10.13 0.85 -14.05
C TYR A 69 -9.35 2.18 -14.08
N VAL A 70 -8.05 2.13 -14.35
CA VAL A 70 -7.17 3.31 -14.40
C VAL A 70 -7.72 4.32 -15.41
N GLU A 71 -7.98 3.89 -16.64
CA GLU A 71 -8.55 4.76 -17.68
C GLU A 71 -10.05 4.98 -17.50
N LYS A 72 -10.78 4.03 -16.91
CA LYS A 72 -12.25 4.08 -16.86
C LYS A 72 -12.81 4.96 -15.77
N LEU A 73 -12.14 5.07 -14.63
CA LEU A 73 -12.59 5.86 -13.49
C LEU A 73 -11.58 6.91 -13.05
N PHE A 74 -10.32 6.79 -13.45
CA PHE A 74 -9.29 7.77 -13.10
C PHE A 74 -8.82 8.60 -14.29
N ASP A 75 -9.66 8.76 -15.33
CA ASP A 75 -9.42 9.74 -16.41
C ASP A 75 -9.73 11.16 -15.92
N THR A 76 -8.68 11.95 -15.78
CA THR A 76 -8.76 13.31 -15.22
C THR A 76 -9.19 14.35 -16.24
N ASN A 77 -9.48 13.97 -17.49
CA ASN A 77 -9.97 14.88 -18.54
C ASN A 77 -11.48 15.13 -18.47
N MET A 78 -12.19 14.43 -17.59
CA MET A 78 -13.62 14.61 -17.39
C MET A 78 -14.02 14.50 -15.92
N VAL A 79 -15.27 14.88 -15.63
CA VAL A 79 -15.91 14.59 -14.35
C VAL A 79 -16.78 13.34 -14.56
N HIS A 80 -16.46 12.27 -13.85
CA HIS A 80 -17.18 11.01 -13.91
C HIS A 80 -18.57 11.13 -13.27
N SER A 81 -19.44 10.19 -13.58
CA SER A 81 -20.77 10.06 -12.99
C SER A 81 -20.86 8.79 -12.16
N ILE A 82 -21.31 8.93 -10.91
CA ILE A 82 -21.58 7.80 -10.02
C ILE A 82 -23.01 7.95 -9.48
N ASP A 83 -23.85 6.95 -9.72
CA ASP A 83 -25.17 6.84 -9.10
C ASP A 83 -25.18 5.67 -8.10
N ILE A 84 -25.55 5.97 -6.86
CA ILE A 84 -25.79 4.97 -5.82
C ILE A 84 -27.29 4.66 -5.83
N VAL A 85 -27.63 3.42 -6.17
CA VAL A 85 -29.01 2.91 -6.14
C VAL A 85 -29.16 2.05 -4.90
N VAL A 86 -29.98 2.51 -3.96
CA VAL A 86 -30.04 1.97 -2.59
C VAL A 86 -31.45 2.10 -2.02
N ASP A 87 -31.83 1.22 -1.11
CA ASP A 87 -33.07 1.39 -0.35
C ASP A 87 -33.04 2.69 0.46
N GLU A 88 -34.13 3.45 0.43
CA GLU A 88 -34.19 4.77 1.06
C GLU A 88 -34.07 4.69 2.58
N ASP A 89 -34.62 3.65 3.21
CA ASP A 89 -34.56 3.46 4.66
C ASP A 89 -33.13 3.07 5.07
N ASP A 90 -32.48 2.18 4.31
CA ASP A 90 -31.08 1.80 4.56
C ASP A 90 -30.12 2.99 4.38
N TRP A 91 -30.35 3.82 3.35
CA TRP A 91 -29.56 5.03 3.14
C TRP A 91 -29.73 6.02 4.29
N GLN A 92 -30.96 6.30 4.70
CA GLN A 92 -31.21 7.20 5.82
C GLN A 92 -30.61 6.66 7.11
N ASN A 93 -30.71 5.36 7.36
CA ASN A 93 -30.10 4.70 8.51
C ASN A 93 -28.57 4.85 8.51
N LEU A 94 -27.92 4.69 7.36
CA LEU A 94 -26.48 4.91 7.21
C LEU A 94 -26.08 6.35 7.54
N LEU A 95 -26.88 7.36 7.15
CA LEU A 95 -26.61 8.76 7.47
C LEU A 95 -26.82 9.05 8.95
N ASP A 96 -27.93 8.57 9.53
CA ASP A 96 -28.27 8.78 10.94
C ASP A 96 -27.25 8.10 11.88
N ASN A 97 -26.68 6.97 11.47
CA ASN A 97 -25.68 6.20 12.20
C ASN A 97 -24.29 6.26 11.57
N ALA A 98 -23.96 7.40 10.93
CA ALA A 98 -22.72 7.59 10.18
C ALA A 98 -21.44 7.25 10.98
N GLN A 99 -21.44 7.38 12.31
CA GLN A 99 -20.26 7.08 13.14
C GLN A 99 -19.97 5.58 13.28
N GLU A 100 -20.98 4.72 13.13
CA GLU A 100 -20.84 3.27 13.27
C GLU A 100 -20.09 2.66 12.08
N LYS A 101 -20.08 3.36 10.93
CA LYS A 101 -19.39 2.93 9.71
C LYS A 101 -19.82 1.52 9.26
N GLU A 102 -21.09 1.17 9.46
CA GLU A 102 -21.65 -0.10 9.01
C GLU A 102 -21.84 -0.11 7.49
N TYR A 103 -21.53 -1.25 6.86
CA TYR A 103 -21.79 -1.44 5.44
C TYR A 103 -23.27 -1.76 5.20
N ILE A 104 -23.86 -1.04 4.24
CA ILE A 104 -25.13 -1.40 3.63
C ILE A 104 -24.89 -1.90 2.20
N THR A 105 -25.84 -2.67 1.67
CA THR A 105 -25.80 -3.14 0.29
C THR A 105 -26.43 -2.11 -0.65
N CYS A 106 -25.78 -1.83 -1.77
CA CYS A 106 -26.36 -1.02 -2.84
C CYS A 106 -25.97 -1.54 -4.22
N SER A 107 -26.49 -0.91 -5.27
CA SER A 107 -25.92 -0.98 -6.61
C SER A 107 -25.23 0.35 -6.92
N ILE A 108 -24.11 0.31 -7.63
CA ILE A 108 -23.38 1.50 -8.06
C ILE A 108 -23.29 1.51 -9.57
N VAL A 109 -23.60 2.66 -10.17
CA VAL A 109 -23.51 2.87 -11.62
C VAL A 109 -22.43 3.90 -11.89
N ILE A 110 -21.31 3.46 -12.45
CA ILE A 110 -20.15 4.29 -12.77
C ILE A 110 -20.09 4.46 -14.29
N ASP A 111 -20.35 5.67 -14.78
CA ASP A 111 -20.43 6.01 -16.21
C ASP A 111 -21.26 5.02 -17.03
N GLY A 112 -22.43 4.67 -16.50
CA GLY A 112 -23.38 3.73 -17.10
C GLY A 112 -23.03 2.26 -16.91
N THR A 113 -21.89 1.92 -16.32
CA THR A 113 -21.57 0.53 -15.93
C THR A 113 -22.12 0.25 -14.53
N ALA A 114 -23.11 -0.63 -14.44
CA ALA A 114 -23.74 -1.01 -13.18
C ALA A 114 -23.06 -2.22 -12.53
N LEU A 115 -22.84 -2.15 -11.21
CA LEU A 115 -22.48 -3.27 -10.35
C LEU A 115 -23.51 -3.35 -9.22
N ASN A 116 -24.02 -4.55 -8.99
CA ASN A 116 -25.01 -4.80 -7.94
C ASN A 116 -24.31 -5.41 -6.73
N ASN A 117 -24.97 -5.40 -5.57
CA ASN A 117 -24.46 -6.02 -4.35
C ASN A 117 -23.08 -5.52 -3.92
N VAL A 118 -22.87 -4.20 -4.01
CA VAL A 118 -21.64 -3.57 -3.51
C VAL A 118 -21.86 -3.11 -2.07
N GLY A 119 -20.80 -3.15 -1.27
CA GLY A 119 -20.81 -2.59 0.08
C GLY A 119 -20.53 -1.10 0.04
N ILE A 120 -21.35 -0.29 0.71
CA ILE A 120 -21.07 1.12 0.95
C ILE A 120 -21.21 1.47 2.43
N ARG A 121 -20.30 2.30 2.93
CA ARG A 121 -20.38 2.87 4.28
C ARG A 121 -19.80 4.28 4.32
N THR A 122 -20.09 5.01 5.39
CA THR A 122 -19.37 6.24 5.70
C THR A 122 -17.88 5.99 6.02
N LYS A 123 -17.06 7.02 5.75
CA LYS A 123 -15.61 7.02 5.98
C LYS A 123 -15.18 8.30 6.71
N GLY A 124 -14.19 8.15 7.58
CA GLY A 124 -13.44 9.24 8.19
C GLY A 124 -13.28 9.04 9.70
N ASN A 125 -12.45 9.88 10.31
CA ASN A 125 -12.31 9.98 11.76
C ASN A 125 -12.79 11.38 12.16
N SER A 126 -11.88 12.33 12.35
CA SER A 126 -12.23 13.73 12.66
C SER A 126 -13.06 14.41 11.57
N SER A 127 -12.83 14.10 10.29
CA SER A 127 -13.62 14.65 9.19
C SER A 127 -15.08 14.20 9.26
N LEU A 128 -15.33 12.95 9.67
CA LEU A 128 -16.67 12.38 9.81
C LEU A 128 -17.48 13.08 10.91
N SER A 129 -16.84 13.41 12.04
CA SER A 129 -17.49 14.11 13.17
C SER A 129 -17.67 15.62 12.95
N GLN A 130 -16.97 16.20 11.98
CA GLN A 130 -17.08 17.62 11.60
C GLN A 130 -18.12 17.89 10.52
N VAL A 131 -18.67 16.84 9.90
CA VAL A 131 -19.68 16.98 8.87
C VAL A 131 -20.96 17.55 9.47
N THR A 132 -21.31 18.77 9.07
CA THR A 132 -22.52 19.50 9.51
C THR A 132 -23.64 19.48 8.46
N THR A 133 -23.41 18.80 7.35
CA THR A 133 -24.34 18.56 6.23
C THR A 133 -24.46 17.05 6.03
N ASP A 134 -25.47 16.50 5.37
CA ASP A 134 -25.51 15.03 5.16
C ASP A 134 -24.48 14.50 4.14
N ARG A 135 -23.58 15.35 3.65
CA ARG A 135 -22.54 15.05 2.65
C ARG A 135 -21.30 14.41 3.28
N TYR A 136 -21.42 13.16 3.69
CA TYR A 136 -20.31 12.36 4.23
C TYR A 136 -19.35 11.86 3.13
N SER A 137 -18.12 11.53 3.50
CA SER A 137 -17.27 10.71 2.63
C SER A 137 -17.69 9.25 2.72
N PHE A 138 -17.56 8.50 1.64
CA PHE A 138 -17.94 7.08 1.59
C PHE A 138 -16.75 6.19 1.23
N LYS A 139 -16.83 4.94 1.65
CA LYS A 139 -16.02 3.85 1.13
C LYS A 139 -16.95 2.85 0.45
N VAL A 140 -16.57 2.44 -0.76
CA VAL A 140 -17.23 1.42 -1.56
C VAL A 140 -16.28 0.23 -1.69
N GLU A 141 -16.79 -0.96 -1.40
CA GLU A 141 -16.12 -2.24 -1.63
C GLU A 141 -16.97 -3.00 -2.66
N PHE A 142 -16.40 -3.23 -3.85
CA PHE A 142 -17.10 -3.90 -4.93
C PHE A 142 -17.27 -5.39 -4.62
N ASP A 143 -16.33 -5.97 -3.88
CA ASP A 143 -16.25 -7.39 -3.55
C ASP A 143 -16.82 -7.77 -2.16
N HIS A 144 -17.45 -6.82 -1.47
CA HIS A 144 -17.89 -7.00 -0.07
C HIS A 144 -18.85 -8.18 0.13
N TYR A 145 -19.76 -8.40 -0.83
CA TYR A 145 -20.77 -9.46 -0.76
C TYR A 145 -20.61 -10.53 -1.84
N ASP A 146 -20.17 -10.14 -3.03
CA ASP A 146 -19.96 -11.01 -4.19
C ASP A 146 -18.52 -10.87 -4.68
N ALA A 147 -17.88 -11.93 -5.15
CA ALA A 147 -16.55 -11.85 -5.76
C ALA A 147 -16.62 -11.14 -7.13
N GLN A 148 -16.49 -9.81 -7.12
CA GLN A 148 -16.52 -8.94 -8.30
C GLN A 148 -15.60 -7.73 -8.12
N ASN A 149 -15.29 -7.04 -9.21
CA ASN A 149 -14.50 -5.81 -9.18
C ASN A 149 -14.98 -4.85 -10.27
N TYR A 150 -14.68 -3.56 -10.10
CA TYR A 150 -14.85 -2.58 -11.16
C TYR A 150 -13.62 -2.57 -12.05
N TYR A 151 -13.60 -3.41 -13.09
CA TYR A 151 -12.50 -3.47 -14.07
C TYR A 151 -11.11 -3.63 -13.41
N GLY A 152 -11.03 -4.47 -12.39
CA GLY A 152 -9.85 -4.72 -11.58
C GLY A 152 -9.79 -3.94 -10.28
N LEU A 153 -10.64 -2.92 -10.06
CA LEU A 153 -10.69 -2.16 -8.80
C LEU A 153 -11.58 -2.86 -7.77
N ASP A 154 -11.04 -3.15 -6.58
CA ASP A 154 -11.76 -3.74 -5.44
C ASP A 154 -12.39 -2.69 -4.52
N LYS A 155 -11.73 -1.53 -4.34
CA LYS A 155 -12.11 -0.53 -3.34
C LYS A 155 -11.99 0.90 -3.84
N LEU A 156 -13.00 1.70 -3.54
CA LEU A 156 -13.08 3.10 -3.91
C LEU A 156 -13.44 3.96 -2.71
N CYS A 157 -12.73 5.07 -2.52
CA CYS A 157 -13.11 6.12 -1.58
C CYS A 157 -13.76 7.29 -2.34
N LEU A 158 -14.89 7.76 -1.85
CA LEU A 158 -15.57 8.96 -2.33
C LEU A 158 -15.38 10.06 -1.29
N ASN A 159 -14.39 10.92 -1.50
CA ASN A 159 -14.06 12.01 -0.58
C ASN A 159 -14.96 13.23 -0.84
N ASN A 160 -15.60 13.74 0.23
CA ASN A 160 -16.49 14.91 0.19
C ASN A 160 -15.76 16.26 0.10
N LEU A 161 -14.42 16.25 0.24
CA LEU A 161 -13.52 17.40 0.15
C LEU A 161 -13.84 18.57 1.10
N ILE A 162 -14.55 18.33 2.22
CA ILE A 162 -15.08 19.41 3.06
C ILE A 162 -14.00 20.30 3.71
N GLN A 163 -12.78 19.77 3.89
CA GLN A 163 -11.65 20.49 4.48
C GLN A 163 -10.72 21.14 3.44
N ASP A 164 -10.98 20.95 2.15
CA ASP A 164 -10.19 21.51 1.05
C ASP A 164 -11.01 22.47 0.19
N ASN A 165 -10.86 23.77 0.46
CA ASN A 165 -11.53 24.83 -0.31
C ASN A 165 -11.06 24.92 -1.77
N THR A 166 -9.96 24.24 -2.14
CA THR A 166 -9.44 24.24 -3.51
C THR A 166 -9.94 23.04 -4.31
N TYR A 167 -10.41 21.99 -3.63
CA TYR A 167 -10.72 20.68 -4.21
C TYR A 167 -9.54 19.99 -4.92
N LEU A 168 -8.31 20.49 -4.78
CA LEU A 168 -7.17 20.12 -5.61
C LEU A 168 -6.04 19.44 -4.83
N LYS A 169 -6.02 19.49 -3.50
CA LYS A 169 -4.83 19.13 -2.74
C LYS A 169 -4.48 17.65 -2.84
N ASP A 170 -5.44 16.76 -2.62
CA ASP A 170 -5.25 15.31 -2.82
C ASP A 170 -4.76 15.04 -4.26
N TYR A 171 -5.42 15.65 -5.25
CA TYR A 171 -5.07 15.49 -6.66
C TYR A 171 -3.63 15.89 -6.96
N ILE A 172 -3.24 17.11 -6.61
CA ILE A 172 -1.89 17.63 -6.88
C ILE A 172 -0.85 16.85 -6.08
N CYS A 173 -1.10 16.53 -4.81
CA CYS A 173 -0.16 15.80 -4.00
C CYS A 173 0.09 14.40 -4.55
N TYR A 174 -0.95 13.62 -4.84
CA TYR A 174 -0.78 12.28 -5.41
C TYR A 174 -0.12 12.31 -6.79
N ASP A 175 -0.43 13.31 -7.61
CA ASP A 175 0.26 13.51 -8.89
C ASP A 175 1.75 13.80 -8.70
N MET A 176 2.12 14.69 -7.76
CA MET A 176 3.51 14.97 -7.42
C MET A 176 4.26 13.71 -6.97
N PHE A 177 3.69 12.92 -6.05
CA PHE A 177 4.29 11.65 -5.62
C PHE A 177 4.53 10.70 -6.80
N ARG A 178 3.51 10.46 -7.65
CA ARG A 178 3.67 9.60 -8.83
C ARG A 178 4.68 10.14 -9.82
N SER A 179 4.74 11.46 -10.03
CA SER A 179 5.65 12.10 -10.99
C SER A 179 7.12 11.86 -10.68
N ILE A 180 7.45 11.62 -9.41
CA ILE A 180 8.81 11.29 -8.96
C ILE A 180 9.00 9.81 -8.62
N GLY A 181 8.01 8.96 -8.91
CA GLY A 181 8.13 7.51 -8.76
C GLY A 181 7.74 6.93 -7.39
N VAL A 182 7.01 7.68 -6.56
CA VAL A 182 6.41 7.14 -5.33
C VAL A 182 5.04 6.54 -5.67
N ALA A 183 4.80 5.31 -5.24
CA ALA A 183 3.48 4.68 -5.37
C ALA A 183 2.44 5.51 -4.62
N ALA A 184 1.40 5.98 -5.31
CA ALA A 184 0.36 6.82 -4.71
C ALA A 184 -1.02 6.58 -5.36
N PRO A 185 -2.12 6.77 -4.61
CA PRO A 185 -3.48 6.51 -5.08
C PRO A 185 -3.84 7.34 -6.31
N LEU A 186 -4.52 6.74 -7.28
CA LEU A 186 -5.19 7.46 -8.36
C LEU A 186 -6.42 8.20 -7.83
N CYS A 187 -6.75 9.32 -8.47
CA CYS A 187 -7.94 10.07 -8.13
C CYS A 187 -8.49 10.86 -9.32
N SER A 188 -9.82 11.04 -9.33
CA SER A 188 -10.56 11.81 -10.33
C SER A 188 -11.77 12.48 -9.68
N TYR A 189 -12.40 13.39 -10.41
CA TYR A 189 -13.59 14.08 -9.93
C TYR A 189 -14.86 13.37 -10.38
N THR A 190 -15.87 13.36 -9.51
CA THR A 190 -17.15 12.71 -9.79
C THR A 190 -18.33 13.55 -9.32
N THR A 191 -19.40 13.48 -10.10
CA THR A 191 -20.74 13.89 -9.69
C THR A 191 -21.45 12.68 -9.10
N LEU A 192 -21.81 12.78 -7.82
CA LEU A 192 -22.52 11.74 -7.09
C LEU A 192 -24.01 12.00 -7.09
N THR A 193 -24.78 10.97 -7.44
CA THR A 193 -26.23 10.91 -7.26
C THR A 193 -26.61 9.73 -6.36
N VAL A 194 -27.73 9.86 -5.64
CA VAL A 194 -28.34 8.78 -4.88
C VAL A 194 -29.77 8.63 -5.36
N ASN A 195 -30.12 7.43 -5.86
CA ASN A 195 -31.40 7.15 -6.50
C ASN A 195 -31.76 8.19 -7.57
N GLY A 196 -30.77 8.56 -8.40
CA GLY A 196 -30.92 9.56 -9.47
C GLY A 196 -31.03 11.02 -9.00
N THR A 197 -30.99 11.29 -7.70
CA THR A 197 -31.01 12.65 -7.13
C THR A 197 -29.60 13.14 -6.86
N TYR A 198 -29.27 14.37 -7.28
CA TYR A 198 -27.96 14.96 -7.03
C TYR A 198 -27.63 15.01 -5.54
N PHE A 199 -26.49 14.44 -5.19
CA PHE A 199 -26.00 14.37 -3.81
C PHE A 199 -24.81 15.30 -3.59
N GLY A 200 -23.85 15.33 -4.52
CA GLY A 200 -22.72 16.26 -4.41
C GLY A 200 -21.61 16.06 -5.44
N PHE A 201 -20.67 17.00 -5.40
CA PHE A 201 -19.37 16.88 -6.07
C PHE A 201 -18.37 16.23 -5.13
N TYR A 202 -17.69 15.20 -5.61
CA TYR A 202 -16.80 14.33 -4.84
C TYR A 202 -15.50 14.09 -5.59
N MET A 203 -14.48 13.63 -4.87
CA MET A 203 -13.28 13.03 -5.46
C MET A 203 -13.34 11.52 -5.28
N ALA A 204 -13.28 10.79 -6.39
CA ALA A 204 -13.04 9.35 -6.41
C ALA A 204 -11.54 9.12 -6.16
N VAL A 205 -11.19 8.30 -5.18
CA VAL A 205 -9.82 7.97 -4.81
C VAL A 205 -9.68 6.46 -4.72
N GLU A 206 -8.71 5.91 -5.43
CA GLU A 206 -8.33 4.50 -5.38
C GLU A 206 -8.08 4.05 -3.94
N GLY A 207 -8.72 2.95 -3.52
CA GLY A 207 -8.43 2.34 -2.22
C GLY A 207 -7.03 1.72 -2.23
N ILE A 208 -6.25 1.95 -1.17
CA ILE A 208 -4.99 1.22 -0.96
C ILE A 208 -5.36 -0.18 -0.46
N GLU A 209 -5.52 -1.10 -1.41
CA GLU A 209 -5.77 -2.53 -1.22
C GLU A 209 -5.22 -3.37 -2.39
N GLU A 210 -5.83 -4.51 -2.75
CA GLU A 210 -5.26 -5.46 -3.72
C GLU A 210 -5.02 -4.82 -5.10
N ALA A 211 -5.99 -4.10 -5.67
CA ALA A 211 -5.83 -3.46 -6.98
C ALA A 211 -4.73 -2.40 -6.98
N PHE A 212 -4.59 -1.64 -5.89
CA PHE A 212 -3.50 -0.68 -5.75
C PHE A 212 -2.15 -1.39 -5.67
N ALA A 213 -2.06 -2.46 -4.86
CA ALA A 213 -0.83 -3.19 -4.64
C ALA A 213 -0.34 -3.84 -5.94
N GLU A 214 -1.22 -4.55 -6.65
CA GLU A 214 -0.86 -5.19 -7.92
C GLU A 214 -0.51 -4.16 -9.01
N ARG A 215 -1.16 -2.98 -9.05
CA ARG A 215 -0.83 -1.93 -10.02
C ARG A 215 0.59 -1.40 -9.86
N ASN A 216 1.03 -1.21 -8.61
CA ASN A 216 2.29 -0.55 -8.31
C ASN A 216 3.45 -1.53 -8.15
N PHE A 217 3.19 -2.71 -7.59
CA PHE A 217 4.22 -3.68 -7.17
C PHE A 217 4.13 -5.02 -7.91
N GLY A 218 3.07 -5.27 -8.70
CA GLY A 218 2.86 -6.52 -9.43
C GLY A 218 2.13 -7.57 -8.60
N SER A 219 1.86 -8.75 -9.17
CA SER A 219 1.01 -9.77 -8.55
C SER A 219 1.62 -10.48 -7.33
N ASP A 220 2.90 -10.27 -7.07
CA ASP A 220 3.63 -10.81 -5.92
C ASP A 220 3.96 -9.67 -4.94
N TYR A 221 2.99 -8.78 -4.73
CA TYR A 221 3.13 -7.62 -3.87
C TYR A 221 3.25 -8.03 -2.39
N GLY A 222 3.94 -7.20 -1.61
CA GLY A 222 4.11 -7.35 -0.16
C GLY A 222 2.91 -6.90 0.68
N LEU A 223 3.13 -6.59 1.95
CA LEU A 223 2.08 -6.23 2.89
C LEU A 223 1.90 -4.72 3.01
N LEU A 224 0.64 -4.31 3.21
CA LEU A 224 0.25 -2.92 3.39
C LEU A 224 -0.32 -2.73 4.79
N TYR A 225 0.26 -1.83 5.56
CA TYR A 225 -0.22 -1.45 6.89
C TYR A 225 -0.64 0.01 6.88
N LYS A 226 -1.71 0.35 7.57
CA LYS A 226 -2.10 1.74 7.82
C LYS A 226 -1.96 2.08 9.31
N PRO A 227 -0.75 2.39 9.80
CA PRO A 227 -0.57 2.73 11.21
C PRO A 227 -1.54 3.83 11.66
N ASP A 228 -2.36 3.53 12.68
CA ASP A 228 -3.39 4.43 13.17
C ASP A 228 -3.64 4.18 14.67
N SER A 229 -3.45 5.22 15.49
CA SER A 229 -3.71 5.20 16.94
C SER A 229 -5.15 5.58 17.30
N MET A 230 -5.97 6.03 16.34
CA MET A 230 -7.34 6.48 16.60
C MET A 230 -8.35 5.34 16.73
N ASN A 231 -8.07 4.18 16.16
CA ASN A 231 -8.99 3.03 16.16
C ASN A 231 -8.71 2.03 17.29
N GLY A 232 -7.72 2.29 18.16
CA GLY A 232 -7.23 1.37 19.20
C GLY A 232 -7.64 1.74 20.65
N GLN A 233 -7.48 0.77 21.55
CA GLN A 233 -7.73 0.94 22.99
C GLN A 233 -6.66 1.89 23.58
N GLY A 234 -7.08 3.07 24.05
CA GLY A 234 -6.17 4.13 24.50
C GLY A 234 -6.03 5.31 23.53
N GLY A 235 -6.83 5.36 22.47
CA GLY A 235 -6.84 6.39 21.42
C GLY A 235 -6.73 7.83 21.97
N GLY A 236 -5.56 8.41 21.75
CA GLY A 236 -5.28 9.83 21.96
C GLY A 236 -5.29 10.59 20.65
N MET A 237 -5.37 11.92 20.70
CA MET A 237 -5.20 12.78 19.52
C MET A 237 -3.72 12.94 19.09
N SER A 238 -2.86 12.01 19.51
CA SER A 238 -1.44 11.95 19.18
C SER A 238 -1.07 10.56 18.69
N GLY A 239 -0.02 10.47 17.87
CA GLY A 239 0.56 9.20 17.46
C GLY A 239 1.10 8.40 18.64
N SER A 240 1.15 7.08 18.49
CA SER A 240 1.88 6.19 19.40
C SER A 240 3.30 5.94 18.91
N ASP A 241 4.13 5.34 19.77
CA ASP A 241 5.48 4.94 19.38
C ASP A 241 5.49 3.88 18.27
N ALA A 242 4.48 3.02 18.20
CA ALA A 242 4.29 2.11 17.08
C ALA A 242 3.99 2.86 15.77
N THR A 243 3.13 3.88 15.79
CA THR A 243 2.86 4.69 14.58
C THR A 243 4.06 5.56 14.14
N LYS A 244 5.03 5.79 15.03
CA LYS A 244 6.33 6.40 14.67
C LYS A 244 7.29 5.40 14.03
N LEU A 245 6.99 4.10 14.11
CA LEU A 245 7.88 3.00 13.73
C LEU A 245 9.10 2.88 14.65
N LEU A 246 8.93 3.17 15.95
CA LEU A 246 9.95 2.89 16.96
C LEU A 246 10.01 1.39 17.27
N TYR A 247 11.19 0.88 17.58
CA TYR A 247 11.34 -0.49 18.07
C TYR A 247 10.93 -0.60 19.54
N LEU A 248 9.93 -1.43 19.81
CA LEU A 248 9.29 -1.59 21.12
C LEU A 248 9.58 -2.94 21.78
N GLY A 249 10.56 -3.68 21.26
CA GLY A 249 10.79 -5.09 21.58
C GLY A 249 10.07 -6.02 20.61
N ASP A 250 10.02 -7.30 20.99
CA ASP A 250 9.53 -8.39 20.13
C ASP A 250 8.07 -8.79 20.40
N ASP A 251 7.37 -8.04 21.25
CA ASP A 251 5.98 -8.35 21.63
C ASP A 251 4.98 -7.75 20.63
N TYR A 252 4.12 -8.58 20.03
CA TYR A 252 3.16 -8.17 19.01
C TYR A 252 2.17 -7.13 19.51
N ASP A 253 1.76 -7.20 20.77
CA ASP A 253 0.77 -6.27 21.35
C ASP A 253 1.28 -4.82 21.33
N SER A 254 2.60 -4.63 21.38
CA SER A 254 3.25 -3.32 21.28
C SER A 254 3.04 -2.65 19.91
N TYR A 255 2.73 -3.43 18.88
CA TYR A 255 2.52 -2.96 17.50
C TYR A 255 1.07 -3.12 17.03
N SER A 256 0.10 -3.27 17.95
CA SER A 256 -1.33 -3.37 17.64
C SER A 256 -1.84 -2.24 16.73
N HIS A 257 -1.36 -1.00 16.93
CA HIS A 257 -1.70 0.13 16.05
C HIS A 257 -1.22 -0.02 14.59
N ILE A 258 -0.34 -0.99 14.29
CA ILE A 258 0.08 -1.37 12.94
C ILE A 258 -0.66 -2.64 12.51
N PHE A 259 -0.58 -3.71 13.31
CA PHE A 259 -1.08 -5.04 12.94
C PHE A 259 -2.61 -5.12 12.85
N ASP A 260 -3.33 -4.43 13.74
CA ASP A 260 -4.80 -4.39 13.68
C ASP A 260 -5.31 -3.54 12.50
N ASN A 261 -4.43 -2.74 11.91
CA ASN A 261 -4.69 -1.92 10.73
C ASN A 261 -3.95 -2.43 9.49
N ALA A 262 -3.59 -3.73 9.44
CA ALA A 262 -3.12 -4.37 8.24
C ALA A 262 -4.24 -4.45 7.19
N THR A 263 -3.88 -4.25 5.93
CA THR A 263 -4.82 -4.29 4.81
C THR A 263 -5.21 -5.73 4.45
N PHE A 264 -4.28 -6.66 4.65
CA PHE A 264 -4.44 -8.08 4.37
C PHE A 264 -4.39 -8.90 5.66
N SER A 265 -4.77 -10.17 5.55
CA SER A 265 -4.52 -11.14 6.64
C SER A 265 -3.02 -11.36 6.79
N ILE A 266 -2.50 -11.19 8.01
CA ILE A 266 -1.08 -11.34 8.33
C ILE A 266 -0.84 -12.55 9.22
N THR A 267 0.30 -13.21 9.03
CA THR A 267 0.76 -14.32 9.88
C THR A 267 1.75 -13.84 10.93
N ASP A 268 2.06 -14.68 11.92
CA ASP A 268 3.09 -14.36 12.90
C ASP A 268 4.49 -14.22 12.27
N ALA A 269 4.77 -14.94 11.17
CA ALA A 269 6.02 -14.77 10.42
C ALA A 269 6.11 -13.38 9.77
N ASP A 270 4.99 -12.82 9.32
CA ASP A 270 4.94 -11.46 8.77
C ASP A 270 5.17 -10.42 9.86
N LYS A 271 4.60 -10.64 11.06
CA LYS A 271 4.84 -9.79 12.22
C LYS A 271 6.30 -9.82 12.65
N ASP A 272 6.89 -11.01 12.74
CA ASP A 272 8.31 -11.20 13.07
C ASP A 272 9.21 -10.45 12.07
N ARG A 273 8.91 -10.58 10.77
CA ARG A 273 9.65 -9.91 9.69
C ARG A 273 9.55 -8.39 9.82
N LEU A 274 8.34 -7.84 9.99
CA LEU A 274 8.16 -6.39 10.15
C LEU A 274 8.87 -5.85 11.40
N ILE A 275 8.78 -6.55 12.53
CA ILE A 275 9.48 -6.15 13.76
C ILE A 275 10.99 -6.16 13.56
N ALA A 276 11.54 -7.16 12.87
CA ALA A 276 12.95 -7.21 12.53
C ALA A 276 13.40 -6.04 11.64
N SER A 277 12.59 -5.65 10.66
CA SER A 277 12.86 -4.47 9.81
C SER A 277 12.80 -3.17 10.61
N ILE A 278 11.78 -2.99 11.46
CA ILE A 278 11.67 -1.83 12.36
C ILE A 278 12.88 -1.75 13.28
N LYS A 279 13.32 -2.88 13.84
CA LYS A 279 14.51 -2.93 14.70
C LYS A 279 15.76 -2.46 13.96
N GLN A 280 16.03 -3.00 12.79
CA GLN A 280 17.21 -2.63 11.99
C GLN A 280 17.16 -1.16 11.56
N LEU A 281 15.99 -0.66 11.17
CA LEU A 281 15.76 0.77 10.90
C LEU A 281 16.16 1.64 12.09
N ASN A 282 15.73 1.26 13.30
CA ASN A 282 16.04 2.01 14.54
C ASN A 282 17.52 1.87 14.96
N GLU A 283 18.20 0.79 14.57
CA GLU A 283 19.64 0.61 14.81
C GLU A 283 20.51 1.38 13.80
N GLY A 284 19.95 1.84 12.67
CA GLY A 284 20.66 2.56 11.62
C GLY A 284 21.67 1.70 10.84
N ALA A 285 21.58 0.38 10.96
CA ALA A 285 22.51 -0.56 10.34
C ALA A 285 21.92 -1.18 9.07
N SER A 286 22.72 -1.25 8.00
CA SER A 286 22.33 -1.85 6.71
C SER A 286 20.97 -1.34 6.19
N LEU A 287 20.78 -0.01 6.18
CA LEU A 287 19.50 0.61 5.79
C LEU A 287 19.03 0.17 4.39
N GLU A 288 19.95 -0.07 3.47
CA GLU A 288 19.67 -0.55 2.12
C GLU A 288 19.10 -1.98 2.06
N GLU A 289 19.23 -2.76 3.15
CA GLU A 289 18.64 -4.09 3.27
C GLU A 289 17.19 -4.03 3.80
N VAL A 290 16.79 -2.92 4.43
CA VAL A 290 15.48 -2.78 5.10
C VAL A 290 14.64 -1.62 4.58
N LEU A 291 15.18 -0.75 3.73
CA LEU A 291 14.47 0.37 3.13
C LEU A 291 14.63 0.37 1.61
N ASP A 292 13.56 0.70 0.90
CA ASP A 292 13.69 1.29 -0.43
C ASP A 292 14.12 2.75 -0.26
N ILE A 293 15.44 2.96 -0.19
CA ILE A 293 16.08 4.27 0.04
C ILE A 293 15.53 5.34 -0.90
N ASP A 294 15.39 5.01 -2.19
CA ASP A 294 14.93 5.94 -3.21
C ASP A 294 13.48 6.34 -2.98
N ALA A 295 12.61 5.34 -2.77
CA ALA A 295 11.19 5.56 -2.58
C ALA A 295 10.93 6.39 -1.31
N VAL A 296 11.63 6.10 -0.21
CA VAL A 296 11.47 6.84 1.05
C VAL A 296 11.99 8.28 0.93
N ILE A 297 13.16 8.52 0.32
CA ILE A 297 13.65 9.89 0.08
C ILE A 297 12.65 10.66 -0.78
N ARG A 298 12.19 10.09 -1.90
CA ARG A 298 11.20 10.73 -2.79
C ARG A 298 9.90 11.02 -2.05
N TYR A 299 9.44 10.10 -1.20
CA TYR A 299 8.27 10.32 -0.36
C TYR A 299 8.47 11.59 0.49
N PHE A 300 9.60 11.70 1.20
CA PHE A 300 9.85 12.86 2.05
C PHE A 300 10.09 14.15 1.29
N VAL A 301 10.65 14.12 0.07
CA VAL A 301 10.76 15.32 -0.78
C VAL A 301 9.38 15.95 -1.00
N VAL A 302 8.38 15.18 -1.45
CA VAL A 302 7.03 15.71 -1.69
C VAL A 302 6.33 16.01 -0.37
N HIS A 303 6.38 15.09 0.60
CA HIS A 303 5.70 15.24 1.88
C HIS A 303 6.14 16.52 2.62
N ASN A 304 7.44 16.79 2.67
CA ASN A 304 8.01 17.96 3.33
C ASN A 304 7.73 19.22 2.52
N PHE A 305 7.83 19.17 1.19
CA PHE A 305 7.50 20.30 0.32
C PHE A 305 6.04 20.77 0.49
N VAL A 306 5.09 19.82 0.61
CA VAL A 306 3.67 20.15 0.78
C VAL A 306 3.27 20.36 2.24
N LEU A 307 4.17 20.21 3.22
CA LEU A 307 3.91 20.54 4.63
C LEU A 307 2.62 19.91 5.17
N ASN A 308 2.44 18.60 4.94
CA ASN A 308 1.27 17.89 5.46
C ASN A 308 1.49 17.43 6.91
N GLY A 309 1.21 18.33 7.85
CA GLY A 309 1.28 18.03 9.29
C GLY A 309 0.19 17.10 9.80
N ASP A 310 -0.82 16.78 9.00
CA ASP A 310 -1.81 15.75 9.35
C ASP A 310 -1.32 14.34 9.00
N SER A 311 0.00 14.12 9.06
CA SER A 311 0.64 12.87 8.69
C SER A 311 1.93 12.63 9.49
N TYR A 312 2.93 11.92 8.97
CA TYR A 312 4.08 11.39 9.73
C TYR A 312 4.95 12.46 10.42
N THR A 313 5.13 13.63 9.81
CA THR A 313 5.87 14.78 10.38
C THR A 313 5.07 15.57 11.42
N GLY A 314 3.81 15.20 11.65
CA GLY A 314 2.89 15.84 12.59
C GLY A 314 2.89 15.23 13.99
N ASN A 315 1.88 15.66 14.76
CA ASN A 315 1.62 15.12 16.10
C ASN A 315 0.73 13.87 16.09
N MET A 316 -0.15 13.74 15.09
CA MET A 316 -1.08 12.59 15.01
C MET A 316 -0.42 11.34 14.43
N ILE A 317 0.60 11.51 13.57
CA ILE A 317 1.43 10.42 13.03
C ILE A 317 0.59 9.31 12.40
N HIS A 318 -0.34 9.73 11.53
CA HIS A 318 -1.28 8.88 10.80
C HIS A 318 -1.25 9.24 9.31
N ASN A 319 -2.25 8.86 8.51
CA ASN A 319 -2.37 9.26 7.11
C ASN A 319 -1.10 8.97 6.28
N TYR A 320 -0.55 7.78 6.48
CA TYR A 320 0.40 7.14 5.60
C TYR A 320 0.15 5.64 5.64
N TYR A 321 0.57 4.95 4.58
CA TYR A 321 0.68 3.50 4.58
C TYR A 321 2.15 3.11 4.60
N LEU A 322 2.45 2.06 5.35
CA LEU A 322 3.73 1.37 5.32
C LEU A 322 3.57 0.17 4.38
N TYR A 323 4.38 0.13 3.33
CA TYR A 323 4.54 -1.05 2.48
C TYR A 323 5.77 -1.83 2.91
N GLU A 324 5.63 -3.14 3.04
CA GLU A 324 6.70 -4.06 3.42
C GLU A 324 6.77 -5.20 2.42
N ASP A 325 7.93 -5.42 1.81
CA ASP A 325 8.17 -6.49 0.84
C ASP A 325 9.49 -7.21 1.17
N ASP A 326 9.38 -8.47 1.60
CA ASP A 326 10.51 -9.30 2.08
C ASP A 326 11.46 -8.58 3.07
N GLY A 327 10.89 -7.78 3.96
CA GLY A 327 11.58 -6.99 4.97
C GLY A 327 11.96 -5.57 4.54
N VAL A 328 11.77 -5.21 3.27
CA VAL A 328 12.10 -3.89 2.73
C VAL A 328 10.90 -2.95 2.86
N LEU A 329 11.11 -1.79 3.50
CA LEU A 329 10.07 -0.84 3.83
C LEU A 329 10.04 0.35 2.89
N SER A 330 8.84 0.85 2.60
CA SER A 330 8.62 2.15 1.95
C SER A 330 7.32 2.80 2.43
N MET A 331 7.11 4.07 2.07
CA MET A 331 5.93 4.85 2.48
C MET A 331 5.04 5.18 1.28
N ILE A 332 3.72 5.13 1.51
CA ILE A 332 2.69 5.51 0.54
C ILE A 332 1.84 6.64 1.14
N PRO A 333 1.61 7.74 0.39
CA PRO A 333 0.82 8.87 0.86
C PRO A 333 -0.66 8.56 0.94
N TRP A 334 -1.34 9.11 1.95
CA TRP A 334 -2.78 9.01 2.13
C TRP A 334 -3.34 10.27 2.79
N ASP A 335 -4.55 10.70 2.41
CA ASP A 335 -5.28 11.85 2.99
C ASP A 335 -4.44 13.16 3.02
N TYR A 336 -4.23 13.76 1.84
CA TYR A 336 -3.46 15.00 1.67
C TYR A 336 -4.34 16.25 1.52
N ASN A 337 -5.62 16.15 1.87
CA ASN A 337 -6.58 17.26 1.91
C ASN A 337 -6.15 18.43 2.83
N LEU A 338 -5.31 18.17 3.84
CA LEU A 338 -4.74 19.18 4.75
C LEU A 338 -3.29 19.56 4.43
N ALA A 339 -2.78 19.17 3.26
CA ALA A 339 -1.51 19.65 2.74
C ALA A 339 -1.50 21.16 2.46
N PHE A 340 -0.32 21.65 2.09
CA PHE A 340 0.10 23.04 1.93
C PHE A 340 -0.08 23.86 3.22
N GLY A 341 0.28 23.25 4.35
CA GLY A 341 0.12 23.83 5.68
C GLY A 341 -1.33 24.00 6.13
N GLY A 342 -2.25 23.21 5.57
CA GLY A 342 -3.67 23.20 5.96
C GLY A 342 -3.90 22.63 7.37
N PHE A 343 -2.97 21.81 7.87
CA PHE A 343 -3.00 21.30 9.24
C PHE A 343 -2.18 22.17 10.19
N SER A 344 -2.85 22.79 11.17
CA SER A 344 -2.24 23.51 12.31
C SER A 344 -1.27 24.65 11.94
N SER A 345 -1.73 25.63 11.16
CA SER A 345 -0.94 26.82 10.81
C SER A 345 -0.83 27.80 11.99
N GLY A 346 0.09 27.54 12.93
CA GLY A 346 0.54 28.51 13.93
C GLY A 346 1.31 29.70 13.32
N GLY A 347 1.71 29.62 12.05
CA GLY A 347 2.33 30.68 11.26
C GLY A 347 1.60 30.91 9.94
N GLY A 348 1.51 32.17 9.50
CA GLY A 348 0.91 32.51 8.20
C GLY A 348 1.73 32.00 7.01
N ALA A 349 1.23 32.21 5.78
CA ALA A 349 1.83 31.70 4.54
C ALA A 349 3.35 32.00 4.40
N THR A 350 3.81 33.17 4.84
CA THR A 350 5.25 33.52 4.83
C THR A 350 6.10 32.59 5.68
N SER A 351 5.59 32.12 6.82
CA SER A 351 6.32 31.18 7.67
C SER A 351 6.36 29.79 7.04
N LEU A 352 5.26 29.36 6.44
CA LEU A 352 5.13 28.04 5.82
C LEU A 352 6.01 27.91 4.58
N VAL A 353 6.02 28.90 3.67
CA VAL A 353 6.87 28.84 2.47
C VAL A 353 8.38 28.83 2.77
N ASN A 354 8.78 29.25 3.97
CA ASN A 354 10.16 29.23 4.44
C ASN A 354 10.39 28.17 5.54
N TYR A 355 9.50 27.18 5.64
CA TYR A 355 9.68 26.11 6.61
C TYR A 355 10.95 25.31 6.27
N PRO A 356 11.79 24.97 7.26
CA PRO A 356 13.08 24.34 7.01
C PRO A 356 12.92 22.94 6.39
N ILE A 357 13.61 22.70 5.28
CA ILE A 357 13.60 21.40 4.59
C ILE A 357 14.47 20.34 5.29
N ASP A 358 15.44 20.78 6.09
CA ASP A 358 16.38 19.93 6.86
C ASP A 358 15.91 19.71 8.31
N ASP A 359 14.82 20.36 8.72
CA ASP A 359 14.12 20.12 9.99
C ASP A 359 12.60 20.12 9.74
N PRO A 360 12.09 19.17 8.95
CA PRO A 360 10.72 19.22 8.41
C PRO A 360 9.64 18.82 9.44
N LEU A 361 9.98 18.67 10.72
CA LEU A 361 9.05 18.20 11.75
C LEU A 361 8.15 19.31 12.28
N LEU A 362 6.87 19.23 11.94
CA LEU A 362 5.82 20.11 12.47
C LEU A 362 5.50 19.81 13.95
N SER A 363 5.88 18.63 14.44
CA SER A 363 5.83 18.25 15.86
C SER A 363 6.79 17.10 16.17
N GLY A 364 7.16 16.94 17.44
CA GLY A 364 8.10 15.91 17.89
C GLY A 364 9.56 16.29 17.68
N GLN A 365 10.46 15.32 17.78
CA GLN A 365 11.90 15.47 17.56
C GLN A 365 12.37 14.44 16.52
N MET A 366 13.53 14.68 15.90
CA MET A 366 14.05 13.84 14.82
C MET A 366 14.33 12.41 15.29
N GLU A 367 14.81 12.23 16.52
CA GLU A 367 15.11 10.90 17.06
C GLU A 367 13.84 10.03 17.23
N ASP A 368 12.67 10.65 17.26
CA ASP A 368 11.37 9.97 17.34
C ASP A 368 10.80 9.63 15.95
N ARG A 369 11.58 9.80 14.87
CA ARG A 369 11.14 9.61 13.47
C ARG A 369 12.13 8.74 12.69
N PRO A 370 12.27 7.45 13.05
CA PRO A 370 13.28 6.57 12.47
C PRO A 370 13.13 6.37 10.96
N MET A 371 11.94 6.56 10.37
CA MET A 371 11.77 6.48 8.91
C MET A 371 12.30 7.73 8.17
N LEU A 372 12.53 8.83 8.88
CA LEU A 372 12.99 10.11 8.34
C LEU A 372 14.43 10.45 8.77
N SER A 373 14.80 10.15 10.02
CA SER A 373 16.00 10.70 10.65
C SER A 373 17.29 10.34 9.93
N TRP A 374 17.39 9.10 9.45
CA TRP A 374 18.56 8.59 8.74
C TRP A 374 18.92 9.40 7.49
N ILE A 375 17.95 10.09 6.86
CA ILE A 375 18.19 10.96 5.69
C ILE A 375 19.13 12.11 6.08
N PHE A 376 19.00 12.63 7.29
CA PHE A 376 19.73 13.81 7.77
C PHE A 376 20.97 13.46 8.61
N GLU A 377 21.17 12.20 8.96
CA GLU A 377 22.31 11.72 9.75
C GLU A 377 23.54 11.38 8.90
N GLU A 378 23.35 11.02 7.62
CA GLU A 378 24.41 10.61 6.71
C GLU A 378 24.47 11.54 5.47
N ASP A 379 25.65 12.12 5.21
CA ASP A 379 25.87 13.10 4.13
C ASP A 379 25.43 12.58 2.75
N THR A 380 25.57 11.28 2.50
CA THR A 380 25.21 10.65 1.21
C THR A 380 23.70 10.69 0.96
N TYR A 381 22.89 10.47 1.99
CA TYR A 381 21.44 10.49 1.88
C TYR A 381 20.91 11.92 1.88
N LEU A 382 21.54 12.81 2.66
CA LEU A 382 21.21 14.23 2.67
C LEU A 382 21.46 14.87 1.31
N GLU A 383 22.62 14.62 0.69
CA GLU A 383 22.94 15.12 -0.66
C GLU A 383 21.96 14.58 -1.70
N ARG A 384 21.39 13.39 -1.49
CA ARG A 384 20.40 12.79 -2.39
C ARG A 384 18.99 13.34 -2.20
N TYR A 385 18.67 13.78 -0.98
CA TYR A 385 17.41 14.45 -0.65
C TYR A 385 17.33 15.87 -1.21
N HIS A 386 18.47 16.58 -1.26
CA HIS A 386 18.62 17.91 -1.88
C HIS A 386 18.60 17.85 -3.41
#